data_AF-A0A0S7YMV1-F1
#
_entry.id   AF-A0A0S7YMV1-F1
#
_cell.length_a   1.000
_cell.length_b   1.000
_cell.length_c   1.000
_cell.angle_alpha   90.00
_cell.angle_beta   90.00
_cell.angle_gamma   90.00
#
_symmetry.space_group_name_H-M   'P 1'
#
loop_
_entity.id
_entity.type
_entity.pdbx_description
1 polymer ?
#
loop_
_entity_poly.entity_id
_entity_poly.type
_entity_poly.pdbx_seq_one_letter_code
_entity_poly.pdbx_strand_id
1 'polypeptide(L)'
;MAVKSQTFRVVLLAGVCAAFLPWGCASDSENEAEAHFNEGKALHEKDEWHAAIDCFTKAIALNPQFVEAYRHRGTLYLKVP
;
A
#
# COMPACT_ATOMS: atom_id res chain seq x y z
N MET A 1 10.25 14.31 -21.65
CA MET A 1 10.26 12.89 -22.08
C MET A 1 11.68 12.35 -21.90
N ALA A 2 11.78 11.05 -21.62
CA ALA A 2 12.98 10.20 -21.56
C ALA A 2 13.78 10.13 -20.23
N VAL A 3 13.38 9.15 -19.42
CA VAL A 3 14.20 8.04 -18.86
C VAL A 3 15.51 8.38 -18.12
N LYS A 4 15.57 8.09 -16.82
CA LYS A 4 16.79 7.70 -16.08
C LYS A 4 16.51 6.38 -15.37
N SER A 5 16.80 5.26 -16.03
CA SER A 5 18.09 4.57 -16.09
C SER A 5 18.30 3.70 -14.85
N GLN A 6 18.21 2.39 -15.09
CA GLN A 6 18.62 1.31 -14.21
C GLN A 6 20.11 1.45 -13.80
N THR A 7 20.49 0.63 -12.80
CA THR A 7 21.84 0.24 -12.33
C THR A 7 22.43 1.01 -11.14
N PHE A 8 22.49 0.36 -9.97
CA PHE A 8 23.74 0.13 -9.24
C PHE A 8 23.55 -0.90 -8.11
N ARG A 9 23.69 -2.19 -8.45
CA ARG A 9 24.12 -3.22 -7.49
C ARG A 9 25.64 -3.30 -7.56
N VAL A 10 26.39 -2.50 -6.81
CA VAL A 10 27.80 -2.82 -6.47
C VAL A 10 28.17 -2.16 -5.12
N VAL A 11 28.30 -3.01 -4.09
CA VAL A 11 29.39 -3.18 -3.10
C VAL A 11 30.05 -1.89 -2.57
N LEU A 12 30.13 -1.61 -1.25
CA LEU A 12 31.16 -2.16 -0.34
C LEU A 12 30.96 -1.73 1.12
N LEU A 13 31.06 -2.75 1.98
CA LEU A 13 31.55 -2.79 3.36
C LEU A 13 32.12 -1.48 3.96
N ALA A 14 31.46 -0.98 5.00
CA ALA A 14 32.12 -0.48 6.21
C ALA A 14 31.07 -0.43 7.33
N GLY A 15 31.29 -1.22 8.38
CA GLY A 15 30.56 -1.07 9.62
C GLY A 15 30.90 0.27 10.27
N VAL A 16 29.90 0.87 10.92
CA VAL A 16 29.95 1.54 12.23
C VAL A 16 28.67 2.39 12.36
N CYS A 17 27.87 2.05 13.37
CA CYS A 17 26.91 2.88 14.10
C CYS A 17 26.23 4.07 13.39
N ALA A 18 25.02 3.83 12.86
CA ALA A 18 24.00 4.84 12.59
C ALA A 18 22.65 4.45 13.24
N ALA A 19 22.66 4.16 14.54
CA ALA A 19 21.52 3.60 15.28
C ALA A 19 20.52 4.64 15.85
N PHE A 20 20.55 5.90 15.42
CA PHE A 20 19.58 6.93 15.82
C PHE A 20 19.21 7.82 14.61
N LEU A 21 18.24 7.34 13.80
CA LEU A 21 17.37 7.96 12.75
C LEU A 21 17.97 9.02 11.80
N PRO A 22 17.74 8.98 10.46
CA PRO A 22 16.37 9.06 9.91
C PRO A 22 16.11 8.36 8.53
N TRP A 23 14.82 8.12 8.27
CA TRP A 23 14.21 7.70 6.99
C TRP A 23 14.44 6.26 6.50
N GLY A 24 13.53 5.38 6.94
CA GLY A 24 13.19 4.20 6.16
C GLY A 24 12.56 4.61 4.83
N CYS A 25 13.00 3.97 3.75
CA CYS A 25 12.24 3.94 2.51
C CYS A 25 11.09 2.93 2.69
N ALA A 26 9.96 3.40 3.24
CA ALA A 26 8.70 2.65 3.28
C ALA A 26 7.74 3.07 2.14
N SER A 27 8.18 3.97 1.25
CA SER A 27 7.32 4.66 0.28
C SER A 27 6.66 3.74 -0.76
N ASP A 28 7.34 2.66 -1.16
CA ASP A 28 6.86 1.84 -2.27
C ASP A 28 5.64 1.01 -1.87
N SER A 29 5.67 0.40 -0.67
CA SER A 29 4.54 -0.36 -0.13
C SER A 29 3.35 0.51 0.25
N GLU A 30 3.59 1.75 0.70
CA GLU A 30 2.50 2.70 1.01
C GLU A 30 1.78 3.14 -0.26
N ASN A 31 2.51 3.44 -1.33
CA ASN A 31 1.93 3.78 -2.63
C ASN A 31 1.11 2.61 -3.22
N GLU A 32 1.59 1.37 -3.09
CA GLU A 32 0.87 0.19 -3.55
C GLU A 32 -0.40 -0.07 -2.72
N ALA A 33 -0.34 0.15 -1.40
CA ALA A 33 -1.52 0.08 -0.54
C ALA A 33 -2.57 1.12 -0.94
N GLU A 34 -2.15 2.35 -1.23
CA GLU A 34 -3.05 3.43 -1.68
C GLU A 34 -3.65 3.14 -3.07
N ALA A 35 -2.88 2.54 -3.98
CA ALA A 35 -3.37 2.11 -5.29
C ALA A 35 -4.52 1.10 -5.16
N HIS A 36 -4.33 0.04 -4.35
CA HIS A 36 -5.38 -0.94 -4.08
C HIS A 36 -6.58 -0.34 -3.32
N PHE A 37 -6.36 0.61 -2.43
CA PHE A 37 -7.45 1.31 -1.75
C PHE A 37 -8.30 2.12 -2.75
N ASN A 38 -7.67 2.86 -3.66
CA ASN A 38 -8.37 3.63 -4.69
C ASN A 38 -9.14 2.73 -5.66
N GLU A 39 -8.56 1.59 -6.05
CA GLU A 39 -9.25 0.55 -6.83
C GLU A 39 -10.49 0.02 -6.09
N GLY A 40 -10.35 -0.33 -4.81
CA GLY A 40 -11.47 -0.79 -3.99
C GLY A 40 -12.58 0.24 -3.85
N LYS A 41 -12.22 1.53 -3.76
CA LYS A 41 -13.19 2.63 -3.75
C LYS A 41 -13.94 2.75 -5.08
N ALA A 42 -13.25 2.63 -6.21
CA ALA A 42 -13.89 2.64 -7.52
C ALA A 42 -14.84 1.44 -7.74
N LEU A 43 -14.49 0.27 -7.21
CA LEU A 43 -15.35 -0.92 -7.23
C LEU A 43 -16.55 -0.77 -6.28
N HIS A 44 -16.34 -0.14 -5.13
CA HIS A 44 -17.41 0.21 -4.19
C HIS A 44 -18.45 1.13 -4.84
N GLU A 45 -18.03 2.10 -5.65
CA GLU A 45 -18.93 2.99 -6.41
C GLU A 45 -19.69 2.28 -7.54
N LYS A 46 -19.21 1.11 -7.97
CA LYS A 46 -19.86 0.24 -8.97
C LYS A 46 -20.74 -0.85 -8.35
N ASP A 47 -20.93 -0.83 -7.03
CA ASP A 47 -21.63 -1.87 -6.26
C ASP A 47 -20.97 -3.27 -6.40
N GLU A 48 -19.69 -3.34 -6.79
CA GLU A 48 -18.91 -4.58 -6.87
C GLU A 48 -18.29 -4.93 -5.50
N TRP A 49 -19.15 -5.22 -4.53
CA TRP A 49 -18.79 -5.29 -3.11
C TRP A 49 -17.69 -6.31 -2.78
N HIS A 50 -17.76 -7.52 -3.35
CA HIS A 50 -16.76 -8.57 -3.08
C HIS A 50 -15.37 -8.18 -3.61
N ALA A 51 -15.30 -7.67 -4.83
CA ALA A 51 -14.04 -7.23 -5.42
C ALA A 51 -13.45 -6.03 -4.63
N ALA A 52 -14.30 -5.11 -4.17
CA ALA A 52 -13.88 -4.01 -3.32
C ALA A 52 -13.31 -4.49 -1.97
N ILE A 53 -13.91 -5.51 -1.34
CA ILE A 53 -13.39 -6.13 -0.10
C ILE A 53 -12.00 -6.74 -0.32
N ASP A 54 -11.77 -7.40 -1.46
CA ASP A 54 -10.48 -7.99 -1.80
C ASP A 54 -9.41 -6.89 -1.97
N CYS A 55 -9.73 -5.81 -2.68
CA CYS A 55 -8.84 -4.66 -2.83
C CYS A 55 -8.48 -4.01 -1.49
N PHE A 56 -9.45 -3.79 -0.60
CA PHE A 56 -9.16 -3.27 0.75
C PHE A 56 -8.34 -4.25 1.58
N THR A 57 -8.53 -5.56 1.41
CA THR A 57 -7.73 -6.57 2.11
C THR A 57 -6.28 -6.57 1.64
N LYS A 58 -6.01 -6.38 0.34
CA LYS A 58 -4.67 -6.18 -0.19
C LYS A 58 -4.02 -4.90 0.35
N ALA A 59 -4.77 -3.79 0.37
CA ALA A 59 -4.29 -2.52 0.92
C ALA A 59 -3.87 -2.65 2.40
N ILE A 60 -4.65 -3.40 3.19
CA ILE A 60 -4.36 -3.70 4.60
C ILE A 60 -3.15 -4.63 4.76
N ALA A 61 -2.97 -5.60 3.86
CA ALA A 61 -1.82 -6.50 3.91
C ALA A 61 -0.51 -5.74 3.64
N LEU A 62 -0.55 -4.74 2.77
CA LEU A 62 0.60 -3.89 2.44
C LEU A 62 0.86 -2.81 3.49
N ASN A 63 -0.19 -2.19 4.01
CA ASN A 63 -0.11 -1.25 5.12
C ASN A 63 -1.11 -1.63 6.23
N PRO A 64 -0.66 -2.38 7.24
CA PRO A 64 -1.50 -2.77 8.37
C PRO A 64 -2.01 -1.59 9.21
N GLN A 65 -1.41 -0.40 9.07
CA GLN A 65 -1.85 0.83 9.74
C GLN A 65 -2.81 1.67 8.88
N PHE A 66 -3.25 1.15 7.73
CA PHE A 66 -4.16 1.89 6.84
C PHE A 66 -5.61 1.87 7.35
N VAL A 67 -5.89 2.74 8.33
CA VAL A 67 -7.18 2.85 9.03
C VAL A 67 -8.36 3.04 8.06
N GLU A 68 -8.16 3.85 7.01
CA GLU A 68 -9.17 4.12 5.98
C GLU A 68 -9.67 2.82 5.31
N ALA A 69 -8.74 1.91 4.95
CA ALA A 69 -9.06 0.64 4.31
C ALA A 69 -9.90 -0.27 5.23
N TYR A 70 -9.62 -0.30 6.54
CA TYR A 70 -10.46 -1.03 7.50
C TYR A 70 -11.86 -0.44 7.60
N ARG A 71 -11.98 0.89 7.64
CA ARG A 71 -13.27 1.58 7.72
C ARG A 71 -14.14 1.25 6.52
N HIS A 72 -13.60 1.39 5.31
CA HIS A 72 -14.32 1.08 4.08
C HIS A 72 -14.71 -0.40 3.98
N ARG A 73 -13.78 -1.32 4.28
CA ARG A 73 -14.08 -2.76 4.29
C ARG A 73 -15.17 -3.13 5.30
N GLY A 74 -15.16 -2.50 6.48
CA GLY A 74 -16.21 -2.67 7.49
C GLY A 74 -17.58 -2.21 6.99
N THR A 75 -17.65 -1.03 6.35
CA THR A 75 -18.89 -0.55 5.73
C THR A 75 -19.41 -1.52 4.67
N LEU A 76 -18.51 -2.14 3.90
CA LEU A 76 -18.90 -3.14 2.90
C LEU A 76 -19.51 -4.38 3.54
N TYR A 77 -18.92 -4.91 4.60
CA TYR A 77 -19.50 -6.06 5.32
C TYR A 77 -20.86 -5.78 5.94
N LEU A 78 -21.19 -4.52 6.25
CA LEU A 78 -22.53 -4.15 6.72
C LEU A 78 -23.56 -4.04 5.58
N LYS A 79 -23.09 -3.90 4.33
CA LYS A 79 -23.95 -3.69 3.15
C LYS A 79 -24.16 -4.97 2.35
N VAL A 80 -23.17 -5.86 2.34
CA VAL A 80 -23.32 -7.23 1.82
C VAL A 80 -24.14 -8.03 2.86
N PRO A 81 -25.31 -8.58 2.49
CA PRO A 81 -26.15 -9.37 3.40
C PRO A 81 -25.54 -10.73 3.77
#